data_AF-A0A6A6V4V8-F1
#
_entry.id   AF-A0A6A6V4V8-F1
#
_cell.length_a   1.000
_cell.length_b   1.000
_cell.length_c   1.000
_cell.angle_alpha   90.00
_cell.angle_beta   90.00
_cell.angle_gamma   90.00
#
_symmetry.space_group_name_H-M   'P 1'
#
loop_
_entity.id
_entity.type
_entity.pdbx_description
1 polymer ?
#
loop_
_entity_poly.entity_id
_entity_poly.type
_entity_poly.pdbx_seq_one_letter_code
_entity_poly.pdbx_strand_id
1 'polypeptide(L)'
;MAMIAAEPSFLPWDTSVGNRFAHYSAVDHSATVWIATALTLTYVVGILLIRIFIKWRVFGWDDSLVVISTLFACVQCIAVLNALNGGLGKVTGSVQDLHLIGNLVFVSRALLVVAHHFAKLSVLSLLRRLFVRDHTNTARLCNITIGFTALSGAVSVLVSTVRCPSSKFFVDHCNHQIERWVVVTALDVTTEGLILTLPCYMVWQVQMRLQTKLRVIAAFGFRSGAIALSAAHLNMWTSYSRGRPSPFDIVPTFIMQQALLAASLISATIPNLKAFLESLSASWGEAGFGSAYTTRAVGNGTFEMSNMGLHAPTTSGSRTDHDYPVKGRPSFKTQVTTLRRVTDGRSSLESHESQDRIIRKETAWTVERNFFTMDIAQDADAPKDVRATPGRYNLRKARFTDLSSIARVWHRAFFDDEIIGDIMHPHREQYPEHVYWFHLRGIRERFWDWRHQFMVVVTTNGQNQEVVVGAADWRRLGEKGACRELSRLDPRNVIAPALHAYHNTIEHFFPNRAADASRSSFLDAAVAASEVYWTGERAECWDLHVCGVDPEYQGKGVGRMLAEWGVKEAEKEGSGTCAGVLCGEKNRGFYGKAGFVVQVGGKQGEGGGIALFTK
;
A
#
# COMPACT_ATOMS: atom_id res chain seq x y z
N MET A 1 -55.34 59.22 22.14
CA MET A 1 -54.13 59.20 21.29
C MET A 1 -53.25 58.06 21.80
N ALA A 2 -53.58 56.83 21.40
CA ALA A 2 -52.91 55.62 21.86
C ALA A 2 -51.71 55.35 20.94
N MET A 3 -50.51 55.29 21.52
CA MET A 3 -49.31 54.87 20.82
C MET A 3 -49.46 53.40 20.43
N ILE A 4 -49.46 53.15 19.12
CA ILE A 4 -49.39 51.83 18.52
C ILE A 4 -48.04 51.23 18.91
N ALA A 5 -48.07 50.21 19.75
CA ALA A 5 -46.92 49.33 19.97
C ALA A 5 -46.65 48.60 18.65
N ALA A 6 -45.48 48.87 18.06
CA ALA A 6 -45.03 48.15 16.89
C ALA A 6 -44.79 46.67 17.26
N GLU A 7 -45.43 45.75 16.54
CA GLU A 7 -45.16 44.32 16.62
C GLU A 7 -43.68 44.05 16.34
N PRO A 8 -43.00 43.17 17.10
CA PRO A 8 -41.65 42.75 16.77
C PRO A 8 -41.72 41.94 15.48
N SER A 9 -41.06 42.43 14.44
CA SER A 9 -40.86 41.71 13.19
C SER A 9 -40.11 40.41 13.48
N PHE A 10 -40.84 39.30 13.63
CA PHE A 10 -40.27 37.97 13.74
C PHE A 10 -39.62 37.64 12.39
N LEU A 11 -38.29 37.77 12.32
CA LEU A 11 -37.53 37.19 11.22
C LEU A 11 -37.75 35.66 11.28
N PRO A 12 -38.11 35.00 10.18
CA PRO A 12 -38.44 33.57 10.20
C PRO A 12 -37.25 32.66 10.58
N TRP A 13 -36.04 33.21 10.61
CA TRP A 13 -34.81 32.55 11.06
C TRP A 13 -34.30 33.03 12.43
N ASP A 14 -35.10 33.80 13.18
CA ASP A 14 -34.74 34.21 14.55
C ASP A 14 -34.81 33.01 15.50
N THR A 15 -33.70 32.73 16.16
CA THR A 15 -33.55 31.64 17.12
C THR A 15 -33.36 32.13 18.55
N SER A 16 -33.63 33.42 18.80
CA SER A 16 -33.65 34.01 20.15
C SER A 16 -34.73 33.42 21.06
N VAL A 17 -35.77 32.82 20.48
CA VAL A 17 -36.87 32.18 21.23
C VAL A 17 -36.56 30.70 21.46
N GLY A 18 -36.39 30.31 22.73
CA GLY A 18 -36.17 28.93 23.20
C GLY A 18 -34.79 28.67 23.83
N ASN A 19 -34.63 27.53 24.53
CA ASN A 19 -33.37 27.13 25.17
C ASN A 19 -32.39 26.56 24.14
N ARG A 20 -31.67 27.43 23.42
CA ARG A 20 -30.59 27.07 22.49
C ARG A 20 -29.24 27.52 23.06
N PHE A 21 -28.19 26.75 22.79
CA PHE A 21 -26.84 27.05 23.26
C PHE A 21 -26.27 28.37 22.68
N ALA A 22 -26.59 28.67 21.41
CA ALA A 22 -26.22 29.91 20.75
C ALA A 22 -27.38 30.41 19.89
N HIS A 23 -27.55 31.73 19.82
CA HIS A 23 -28.64 32.39 19.11
C HIS A 23 -28.17 33.01 17.79
N TYR A 24 -29.11 33.08 16.86
CA TYR A 24 -29.05 33.81 15.60
C TYR A 24 -30.27 34.73 15.56
N SER A 25 -30.03 36.03 15.69
CA SER A 25 -31.05 37.09 15.72
C SER A 25 -30.47 38.37 15.11
N ALA A 26 -31.28 39.43 15.00
CA ALA A 26 -30.82 40.72 14.47
C ALA A 26 -29.65 41.36 15.27
N VAL A 27 -29.38 40.90 16.49
CA VAL A 27 -28.37 41.45 17.40
C VAL A 27 -27.29 40.45 17.81
N ASP A 28 -27.44 39.18 17.43
CA ASP A 28 -26.52 38.09 17.76
C ASP A 28 -26.39 37.12 16.58
N HIS A 29 -25.22 37.06 15.96
CA HIS A 29 -24.89 36.12 14.89
C HIS A 29 -23.87 35.05 15.34
N SER A 30 -23.60 34.94 16.64
CA SER A 30 -22.55 34.07 17.20
C SER A 30 -22.76 32.58 16.88
N ALA A 31 -24.01 32.12 16.75
CA ALA A 31 -24.33 30.71 16.45
C ALA A 31 -23.63 30.19 15.18
N THR A 32 -23.52 31.02 14.14
CA THR A 32 -22.88 30.62 12.88
C THR A 32 -21.38 30.34 13.06
N VAL A 33 -20.70 31.15 13.86
CA VAL A 33 -19.27 30.99 14.15
C VAL A 33 -19.02 29.81 15.08
N TRP A 34 -19.92 29.55 16.05
CA TRP A 34 -19.88 28.33 16.86
C TRP A 34 -19.92 27.07 16.00
N ILE A 35 -20.87 27.00 15.06
CA ILE A 35 -21.02 25.85 14.15
C ILE A 35 -19.77 25.71 13.27
N ALA A 36 -19.32 26.81 12.63
CA ALA A 36 -18.15 26.78 11.76
C ALA A 36 -16.87 26.34 12.50
N THR A 37 -16.67 26.80 13.74
CA THR A 37 -15.51 26.45 14.56
C THR A 37 -15.58 25.01 15.06
N ALA A 38 -16.75 24.53 15.47
CA ALA A 38 -16.95 23.14 15.90
C ALA A 38 -16.72 22.14 14.74
N LEU A 39 -17.24 22.44 13.54
CA LEU A 39 -17.00 21.65 12.34
C LEU A 39 -15.50 21.64 11.99
N THR A 40 -14.87 22.82 11.99
CA THR A 40 -13.43 22.92 11.70
C THR A 40 -12.60 22.12 12.69
N LEU A 41 -12.86 22.23 13.99
CA LEU A 41 -12.18 21.45 15.02
C LEU A 41 -12.35 19.94 14.79
N THR A 42 -13.58 19.50 14.50
CA THR A 42 -13.89 18.09 14.23
C THR A 42 -13.10 17.56 13.02
N TYR A 43 -13.11 18.31 11.90
CA TYR A 43 -12.37 17.91 10.70
C TYR A 43 -10.87 17.90 10.92
N VAL A 44 -10.32 18.92 11.56
CA VAL A 44 -8.88 19.06 11.80
C VAL A 44 -8.35 17.94 12.71
N VAL A 45 -9.06 17.63 13.80
CA VAL A 45 -8.70 16.54 14.70
C VAL A 45 -8.90 15.19 14.03
N GLY A 46 -10.05 14.97 13.37
CA GLY A 46 -10.35 13.72 12.68
C GLY A 46 -9.29 13.37 11.62
N ILE A 47 -8.85 14.36 10.84
CA ILE A 47 -7.83 14.18 9.81
C ILE A 47 -6.46 13.89 10.40
N LEU A 48 -6.09 14.54 11.51
CA LEU A 48 -4.86 14.22 12.21
C LEU A 48 -4.87 12.78 12.72
N LEU A 49 -5.97 12.34 13.34
CA LEU A 49 -6.12 10.97 13.84
C LEU A 49 -6.00 9.95 12.70
N ILE A 50 -6.71 10.16 11.59
CA ILE A 50 -6.61 9.33 10.39
C ILE A 50 -5.16 9.28 9.90
N ARG A 51 -4.48 10.43 9.83
CA ARG A 51 -3.10 10.49 9.32
C ARG A 51 -2.09 9.82 10.25
N ILE A 52 -2.21 10.03 11.55
CA ILE A 52 -1.39 9.36 12.57
C ILE A 52 -1.62 7.86 12.53
N PHE A 53 -2.87 7.42 12.41
CA PHE A 53 -3.23 6.00 12.30
C PHE A 53 -2.62 5.36 11.05
N ILE A 54 -2.77 5.99 9.87
CA ILE A 54 -2.24 5.50 8.60
C ILE A 54 -0.70 5.45 8.61
N LYS A 55 -0.03 6.47 9.18
CA LYS A 55 1.43 6.66 9.04
C LYS A 55 2.22 6.34 10.30
N TRP A 56 1.61 5.70 11.31
CA TRP A 56 2.25 5.40 12.61
C TRP A 56 3.61 4.67 12.48
N ARG A 57 3.77 3.83 11.46
CA ARG A 57 5.01 3.05 11.20
C ARG A 57 5.97 3.71 10.21
N VAL A 58 5.58 4.81 9.56
CA VAL A 58 6.34 5.46 8.46
C VAL A 58 6.40 6.99 8.64
N PHE A 59 6.44 7.42 9.91
CA PHE A 59 6.38 8.82 10.30
C PHE A 59 7.57 9.60 9.71
N GLY A 60 7.28 10.55 8.84
CA GLY A 60 8.30 11.42 8.25
C GLY A 60 8.31 12.82 8.86
N TRP A 61 9.32 13.62 8.51
CA TRP A 61 9.36 15.06 8.83
C TRP A 61 8.14 15.81 8.29
N ASP A 62 7.58 15.36 7.17
CA ASP A 62 6.34 15.90 6.60
C ASP A 62 5.14 15.72 7.55
N ASP A 63 5.09 14.64 8.31
CA ASP A 63 3.99 14.36 9.23
C ASP A 63 4.10 15.20 10.50
N SER A 64 5.32 15.39 11.02
CA SER A 64 5.58 16.30 12.15
C SER A 64 5.07 17.72 11.87
N LEU A 65 5.29 18.25 10.66
CA LEU A 65 4.84 19.59 10.27
C LEU A 65 3.31 19.71 10.25
N VAL A 66 2.58 18.66 9.87
CA VAL A 66 1.11 18.66 9.95
C VAL A 66 0.63 18.52 11.38
N VAL A 67 1.30 17.74 12.24
CA VAL A 67 0.95 17.70 13.67
C VAL A 67 1.10 19.10 14.30
N ILE A 68 2.18 19.80 13.98
CA ILE A 68 2.41 21.18 14.43
C ILE A 68 1.32 22.12 13.88
N SER A 69 0.99 22.01 12.58
CA SER A 69 -0.10 22.78 11.96
C SER A 69 -1.44 22.55 12.67
N THR A 70 -1.80 21.30 12.94
CA THR A 70 -3.02 20.93 13.65
C THR A 70 -3.02 21.43 15.09
N LEU A 71 -1.88 21.39 15.80
CA LEU A 71 -1.77 21.94 17.14
C LEU A 71 -2.10 23.45 17.14
N PHE A 72 -1.49 24.21 16.24
CA PHE A 72 -1.81 25.64 16.09
C PHE A 72 -3.26 25.88 15.69
N ALA A 73 -3.83 25.03 14.83
CA ALA A 73 -5.24 25.10 14.46
C ALA A 73 -6.18 24.85 15.66
N CYS A 74 -5.86 23.87 16.51
CA CYS A 74 -6.63 23.63 17.75
C CYS A 74 -6.56 24.82 18.71
N VAL A 75 -5.37 25.40 18.91
CA VAL A 75 -5.21 26.61 19.74
C VAL A 75 -5.97 27.79 19.13
N GLN A 76 -5.97 27.92 17.80
CA GLN A 76 -6.76 28.93 17.09
C GLN A 76 -8.26 28.75 17.33
N CYS A 77 -8.79 27.54 17.21
CA CYS A 77 -10.19 27.23 17.51
C CYS A 77 -10.54 27.58 18.96
N ILE A 78 -9.69 27.19 19.93
CA ILE A 78 -9.89 27.51 21.35
C ILE A 78 -9.96 29.03 21.57
N ALA A 79 -9.07 29.81 20.94
CA ALA A 79 -9.10 31.26 21.03
C ALA A 79 -10.41 31.86 20.49
N VAL A 80 -10.95 31.32 19.38
CA VAL A 80 -12.23 31.75 18.83
C VAL A 80 -13.41 31.37 19.73
N LEU A 81 -13.42 30.16 20.30
CA LEU A 81 -14.47 29.74 21.24
C LEU A 81 -14.48 30.62 22.49
N ASN A 82 -13.30 31.00 23.00
CA ASN A 82 -13.20 31.96 24.11
C ASN A 82 -13.68 33.36 23.71
N ALA A 83 -13.39 33.81 22.49
CA ALA A 83 -13.90 35.09 21.98
C ALA A 83 -15.43 35.07 21.84
N LEU A 84 -16.01 33.96 21.40
CA LEU A 84 -17.46 33.75 21.32
C LEU A 84 -18.13 33.77 22.69
N ASN A 85 -17.53 33.12 23.69
CA ASN A 85 -17.98 33.21 25.08
C ASN A 85 -17.96 34.65 25.61
N GLY A 86 -16.97 35.46 25.19
CA GLY A 86 -16.89 36.88 25.53
C GLY A 86 -17.91 37.77 24.82
N GLY A 87 -18.56 37.31 23.75
CA GLY A 87 -19.57 38.07 23.00
C GLY A 87 -19.18 38.41 21.55
N LEU A 88 -18.20 37.73 20.96
CA LEU A 88 -17.94 37.82 19.52
C LEU A 88 -19.21 37.42 18.73
N GLY A 89 -19.57 38.22 17.73
CA GLY A 89 -20.80 38.03 16.95
C GLY A 89 -22.03 38.72 17.52
N LYS A 90 -21.93 39.40 18.66
CA LYS A 90 -23.01 40.24 19.22
C LYS A 90 -22.76 41.73 18.95
N VAL A 91 -23.81 42.54 19.00
CA VAL A 91 -23.71 44.00 18.91
C VAL A 91 -22.84 44.58 20.03
N THR A 92 -22.05 45.61 19.73
CA THR A 92 -21.03 46.17 20.64
C THR A 92 -21.57 46.53 22.03
N GLY A 93 -22.81 47.01 22.13
CA GLY A 93 -23.42 47.38 23.42
C GLY A 93 -23.73 46.21 24.37
N SER A 94 -23.70 44.98 23.88
CA SER A 94 -23.98 43.76 24.67
C SER A 94 -22.70 43.07 25.19
N VAL A 95 -21.54 43.63 24.85
CA VAL A 95 -20.22 43.04 25.10
C VAL A 95 -19.60 43.69 26.35
N GLN A 96 -19.24 42.88 27.35
CA GLN A 96 -18.69 43.39 28.62
C GLN A 96 -17.24 43.87 28.50
N ASP A 97 -16.36 43.08 27.87
CA ASP A 97 -14.93 43.40 27.74
C ASP A 97 -14.48 43.32 26.28
N LEU A 98 -14.56 44.47 25.60
CA LEU A 98 -14.18 44.59 24.20
C LEU A 98 -12.67 44.42 23.98
N HIS A 99 -11.84 44.74 24.98
CA HIS A 99 -10.39 44.65 24.90
C HIS A 99 -9.92 43.19 24.95
N LEU A 100 -10.50 42.37 25.83
CA LEU A 100 -10.22 40.94 25.92
C LEU A 100 -10.57 40.21 24.62
N ILE A 101 -11.74 40.48 24.05
CA ILE A 101 -12.18 39.84 22.80
C ILE A 101 -11.32 40.31 21.64
N GLY A 102 -10.97 41.60 21.58
CA GLY A 102 -10.03 42.13 20.59
C GLY A 102 -8.68 41.40 20.61
N ASN A 103 -8.14 41.14 21.80
CA ASN A 103 -6.90 40.37 21.96
C ASN A 103 -7.04 38.92 21.47
N LEU A 104 -8.11 38.22 21.86
CA LEU A 104 -8.35 36.82 21.43
C LEU A 104 -8.53 36.71 19.91
N VAL A 105 -9.27 37.66 19.33
CA VAL A 105 -9.45 37.77 17.87
C VAL A 105 -8.11 38.01 17.19
N PHE A 106 -7.30 38.95 17.68
CA PHE A 106 -5.98 39.22 17.15
C PHE A 106 -5.06 37.98 17.18
N VAL A 107 -5.00 37.28 18.31
CA VAL A 107 -4.22 36.04 18.47
C VAL A 107 -4.71 34.96 17.52
N SER A 108 -6.03 34.77 17.39
CA SER A 108 -6.60 33.75 16.50
C SER A 108 -6.22 33.96 15.02
N ARG A 109 -6.07 35.22 14.59
CA ARG A 109 -5.67 35.57 13.22
C ARG A 109 -4.20 35.24 12.96
N ALA A 110 -3.32 35.51 13.92
CA ALA A 110 -1.91 35.13 13.82
C ALA A 110 -1.76 33.59 13.77
N LEU A 111 -2.48 32.88 14.65
CA LEU A 111 -2.45 31.42 14.69
C LEU A 111 -2.99 30.78 13.41
N LEU A 112 -4.01 31.36 12.78
CA LEU A 112 -4.49 30.94 11.46
C LEU A 112 -3.36 30.96 10.43
N VAL A 113 -2.64 32.08 10.31
CA VAL A 113 -1.56 32.25 9.33
C VAL A 113 -0.46 31.23 9.58
N VAL A 114 -0.09 31.01 10.85
CA VAL A 114 0.92 30.02 11.25
C VAL A 114 0.47 28.61 10.88
N ALA A 115 -0.73 28.19 11.29
CA ALA A 115 -1.27 26.87 11.00
C ALA A 115 -1.32 26.60 9.49
N HIS A 116 -1.83 27.57 8.71
CA HIS A 116 -1.93 27.49 7.25
C HIS A 116 -0.57 27.30 6.58
N HIS A 117 0.46 28.02 7.01
CA HIS A 117 1.81 27.89 6.44
C HIS A 117 2.48 26.56 6.81
N PHE A 118 2.32 26.06 8.05
CA PHE A 118 2.82 24.73 8.40
C PHE A 118 2.17 23.60 7.59
N ALA A 119 0.87 23.73 7.26
CA ALA A 119 0.18 22.77 6.39
C ALA A 119 0.80 22.75 4.97
N LYS A 120 1.14 23.92 4.41
CA LYS A 120 1.84 24.04 3.13
C LYS A 120 3.25 23.44 3.16
N LEU A 121 4.02 23.73 4.21
CA LEU A 121 5.37 23.21 4.38
C LEU A 121 5.38 21.68 4.48
N SER A 122 4.37 21.08 5.13
CA SER A 122 4.20 19.62 5.13
C SER A 122 4.03 19.06 3.73
N VAL A 123 3.20 19.71 2.89
CA VAL A 123 2.97 19.22 1.52
C VAL A 123 4.17 19.40 0.62
N LEU A 124 4.88 20.52 0.73
CA LEU A 124 6.15 20.69 0.00
C LEU A 124 7.19 19.66 0.44
N SER A 125 7.24 19.33 1.73
CA SER A 125 8.12 18.28 2.27
C SER A 125 7.72 16.89 1.75
N LEU A 126 6.42 16.61 1.65
CA LEU A 126 5.90 15.39 1.02
C LEU A 126 6.26 15.32 -0.46
N LEU A 127 6.08 16.40 -1.22
CA LEU A 127 6.43 16.49 -2.64
C LEU A 127 7.92 16.22 -2.85
N ARG A 128 8.77 16.82 -2.01
CA ARG A 128 10.21 16.55 -2.01
C ARG A 128 10.49 15.08 -1.75
N ARG A 129 9.89 14.49 -0.71
CA ARG A 129 10.06 13.06 -0.36
C ARG A 129 9.60 12.11 -1.48
N LEU A 130 8.55 12.46 -2.22
CA LEU A 130 7.97 11.61 -3.25
C LEU A 130 8.75 11.62 -4.57
N PHE A 131 9.21 12.80 -5.00
CA PHE A 131 9.79 12.99 -6.34
C PHE A 131 11.32 13.13 -6.36
N VAL A 132 11.95 13.44 -5.22
CA VAL A 132 13.40 13.61 -5.13
C VAL A 132 14.03 12.32 -4.63
N ARG A 133 14.34 11.42 -5.56
CA ARG A 133 15.15 10.22 -5.29
C ARG A 133 16.56 10.33 -5.86
N ASP A 134 16.71 10.84 -7.10
CA ASP A 134 18.03 10.93 -7.77
C ASP A 134 18.31 12.22 -8.58
N HIS A 135 17.37 13.18 -8.66
CA HIS A 135 17.55 14.41 -9.47
C HIS A 135 17.90 15.66 -8.65
N THR A 136 19.15 16.14 -8.77
CA THR A 136 19.70 17.30 -8.04
C THR A 136 19.01 18.63 -8.36
N ASN A 137 18.63 18.88 -9.62
CA ASN A 137 17.92 20.11 -10.02
C ASN A 137 16.51 20.18 -9.41
N THR A 138 15.78 19.08 -9.42
CA THR A 138 14.45 18.96 -8.80
C THR A 138 14.52 19.13 -7.29
N ALA A 139 15.56 18.56 -6.65
CA ALA A 139 15.84 18.77 -5.23
C ALA A 139 16.06 20.24 -4.89
N ARG A 140 16.85 20.95 -5.70
CA ARG A 140 17.12 22.38 -5.53
C ARG A 140 15.85 23.21 -5.67
N LEU A 141 15.01 22.92 -6.68
CA LEU A 141 13.73 23.61 -6.88
C LEU A 141 12.80 23.43 -5.67
N CYS A 142 12.63 22.20 -5.16
CA CYS A 142 11.86 21.95 -3.93
C CYS A 142 12.36 22.78 -2.74
N ASN A 143 13.69 22.82 -2.53
CA ASN A 143 14.28 23.53 -1.40
C ASN A 143 14.05 25.04 -1.50
N ILE A 144 14.17 25.60 -2.69
CA ILE A 144 13.88 27.02 -2.95
C ILE A 144 12.40 27.31 -2.63
N THR A 145 11.47 26.47 -3.11
CA THR A 145 10.02 26.67 -2.86
C THR A 145 9.67 26.51 -1.38
N ILE A 146 10.29 25.56 -0.68
CA ILE A 146 10.15 25.40 0.79
C ILE A 146 10.66 26.64 1.51
N GLY A 147 11.87 27.11 1.18
CA GLY A 147 12.46 28.31 1.78
C GLY A 147 11.63 29.56 1.52
N PHE A 148 11.14 29.73 0.30
CA PHE A 148 10.24 30.84 -0.07
C PHE A 148 8.93 30.78 0.71
N THR A 149 8.33 29.61 0.87
CA THR A 149 7.06 29.43 1.61
C THR A 149 7.23 29.64 3.12
N ALA A 150 8.38 29.25 3.67
CA ALA A 150 8.72 29.53 5.07
C ALA A 150 8.92 31.03 5.30
N LEU A 151 9.65 31.70 4.40
CA LEU A 151 9.86 33.14 4.43
C LEU A 151 8.54 33.92 4.26
N SER A 152 7.70 33.53 3.31
CA SER A 152 6.40 34.16 3.10
C SER A 152 5.49 34.01 4.32
N GLY A 153 5.58 32.88 5.04
CA GLY A 153 4.89 32.66 6.30
C GLY A 153 5.36 33.61 7.39
N ALA A 154 6.67 33.73 7.58
CA ALA A 154 7.24 34.67 8.54
C ALA A 154 6.83 36.13 8.22
N VAL A 155 6.93 36.53 6.94
CA VAL A 155 6.50 37.86 6.48
C VAL A 155 5.00 38.06 6.72
N SER A 156 4.16 37.07 6.42
CA SER A 156 2.71 37.17 6.63
C SER A 156 2.33 37.33 8.11
N VAL A 157 3.03 36.63 9.01
CA VAL A 157 2.85 36.80 10.46
C VAL A 157 3.27 38.20 10.90
N LEU A 158 4.42 38.70 10.42
CA LEU A 158 4.88 40.05 10.75
C LEU A 158 3.93 41.12 10.21
N VAL A 159 3.50 41.04 8.95
CA VAL A 159 2.56 41.98 8.33
C VAL A 159 1.19 41.97 9.01
N SER A 160 0.74 40.82 9.50
CA SER A 160 -0.54 40.71 10.22
C SER A 160 -0.49 41.20 11.68
N THR A 161 0.69 41.27 12.30
CA THR A 161 0.83 41.58 13.73
C THR A 161 1.51 42.92 14.05
N VAL A 162 2.54 43.31 13.30
CA VAL A 162 3.41 44.45 13.64
C VAL A 162 2.64 45.78 13.54
N ARG A 163 2.80 46.65 14.54
CA ARG A 163 2.16 47.98 14.63
C ARG A 163 0.63 47.94 14.57
N CYS A 164 0.04 46.87 15.12
CA CYS A 164 -1.41 46.75 15.30
C CYS A 164 -1.72 46.56 16.79
N PRO A 165 -2.37 47.53 17.47
CA PRO A 165 -2.69 47.39 18.89
C PRO A 165 -3.78 46.32 19.08
N SER A 166 -3.43 45.19 19.70
CA SER A 166 -4.35 44.06 19.89
C SER A 166 -5.56 44.40 20.77
N SER A 167 -5.38 45.25 21.78
CA SER A 167 -6.44 45.63 22.71
C SER A 167 -7.46 46.60 22.11
N LYS A 168 -7.09 47.39 21.08
CA LYS A 168 -7.97 48.39 20.46
C LYS A 168 -8.60 47.91 19.15
N PHE A 169 -8.57 46.61 18.88
CA PHE A 169 -8.97 46.04 17.59
C PHE A 169 -10.40 46.37 17.15
N PHE A 170 -11.34 46.45 18.10
CA PHE A 170 -12.74 46.83 17.83
C PHE A 170 -13.05 48.32 18.11
N VAL A 171 -12.04 49.10 18.50
CA VAL A 171 -12.17 50.55 18.71
C VAL A 171 -11.77 51.27 17.43
N ASP A 172 -10.60 50.95 16.90
CA ASP A 172 -10.07 51.50 15.67
C ASP A 172 -9.55 50.39 14.76
N HIS A 173 -9.77 50.53 13.45
CA HIS A 173 -9.15 49.64 12.47
C HIS A 173 -7.63 49.76 12.53
N CYS A 174 -6.95 48.68 12.18
CA CYS A 174 -5.50 48.69 12.06
C CYS A 174 -5.05 49.61 10.90
N ASN A 175 -3.93 50.31 11.07
CA ASN A 175 -3.37 51.15 10.00
C ASN A 175 -3.14 50.32 8.72
N HIS A 176 -3.69 50.79 7.59
CA HIS A 176 -3.62 50.14 6.28
C HIS A 176 -4.09 48.67 6.30
N GLN A 177 -5.17 48.38 7.03
CA GLN A 177 -5.69 47.00 7.21
C GLN A 177 -5.97 46.27 5.89
N ILE A 178 -6.51 46.97 4.89
CA ILE A 178 -6.77 46.41 3.56
C ILE A 178 -5.45 46.00 2.89
N GLU A 179 -4.47 46.91 2.82
CA GLU A 179 -3.18 46.66 2.18
C GLU A 179 -2.44 45.49 2.83
N ARG A 180 -2.47 45.38 4.17
CA ARG A 180 -1.88 44.25 4.90
C ARG A 180 -2.46 42.92 4.46
N TRP A 181 -3.79 42.82 4.39
CA TRP A 181 -4.46 41.59 3.96
C TRP A 181 -4.29 41.30 2.49
N VAL A 182 -4.21 42.32 1.63
CA VAL A 182 -3.84 42.17 0.22
C VAL A 182 -2.45 41.54 0.11
N VAL A 183 -1.47 42.01 0.87
CA VAL A 183 -0.11 41.43 0.88
C VAL A 183 -0.12 39.99 1.38
N VAL A 184 -0.81 39.70 2.49
CA VAL A 184 -0.90 38.35 3.05
C VAL A 184 -1.57 37.39 2.06
N THR A 185 -2.69 37.79 1.45
CA THR A 185 -3.39 36.96 0.45
C THR A 185 -2.58 36.83 -0.84
N ALA A 186 -1.86 37.86 -1.29
CA ALA A 186 -1.00 37.76 -2.47
C ALA A 186 0.13 36.75 -2.25
N LEU A 187 0.78 36.77 -1.09
CA LEU A 187 1.77 35.75 -0.72
C LEU A 187 1.14 34.36 -0.64
N ASP A 188 -0.04 34.25 -0.04
CA ASP A 188 -0.79 33.00 0.06
C ASP A 188 -1.08 32.39 -1.31
N VAL A 189 -1.75 33.14 -2.19
CA VAL A 189 -2.08 32.72 -3.56
C VAL A 189 -0.84 32.37 -4.37
N THR A 190 0.24 33.15 -4.24
CA THR A 190 1.51 32.87 -4.91
C THR A 190 2.10 31.52 -4.45
N THR A 191 2.13 31.27 -3.14
CA THR A 191 2.64 29.99 -2.62
C THR A 191 1.76 28.80 -3.01
N GLU A 192 0.44 28.93 -3.01
CA GLU A 192 -0.46 27.87 -3.47
C GLU A 192 -0.30 27.59 -4.97
N GLY A 193 -0.13 28.62 -5.79
CA GLY A 193 0.20 28.49 -7.20
C GLY A 193 1.52 27.73 -7.43
N LEU A 194 2.55 28.02 -6.62
CA LEU A 194 3.81 27.26 -6.66
C LEU A 194 3.60 25.79 -6.25
N ILE A 195 2.79 25.51 -5.24
CA ILE A 195 2.49 24.14 -4.80
C ILE A 195 1.68 23.37 -5.85
N LEU A 196 0.81 24.03 -6.62
CA LEU A 196 0.06 23.42 -7.72
C LEU A 196 0.92 23.15 -8.96
N THR A 197 1.83 24.07 -9.29
CA THR A 197 2.67 23.97 -10.49
C THR A 197 3.83 23.00 -10.32
N LEU A 198 4.41 22.90 -9.11
CA LEU A 198 5.55 22.03 -8.82
C LEU A 198 5.31 20.54 -9.16
N PRO A 199 4.23 19.86 -8.71
CA PRO A 199 3.96 18.48 -9.08
C PRO A 199 3.64 18.34 -10.57
N CYS A 200 2.95 19.31 -11.19
CA CYS A 200 2.68 19.30 -12.63
C CYS A 200 3.99 19.29 -13.43
N TYR A 201 4.93 20.15 -13.07
CA TYR A 201 6.26 20.21 -13.67
C TYR A 201 7.02 18.88 -13.49
N MET A 202 7.06 18.34 -12.27
CA MET A 202 7.77 17.09 -11.97
C MET A 202 7.20 15.90 -12.76
N VAL A 203 5.87 15.76 -12.80
CA VAL A 203 5.19 14.67 -13.49
C VAL A 203 5.32 14.81 -15.01
N TRP A 204 5.45 16.02 -15.53
CA TRP A 204 5.66 16.24 -16.96
C TRP A 204 7.02 15.72 -17.44
N GLN A 205 8.08 15.97 -16.65
CA GLN A 205 9.44 15.52 -16.93
C GLN A 205 9.62 14.00 -16.83
N VAL A 206 8.77 13.32 -16.06
CA VAL A 206 8.82 11.86 -15.91
C VAL A 206 7.97 11.18 -17.00
N GLN A 207 8.52 10.16 -17.65
CA GLN A 207 7.84 9.40 -18.72
C GLN A 207 6.77 8.44 -18.16
N MET A 208 5.67 8.98 -17.63
CA MET A 208 4.51 8.21 -17.16
C MET A 208 3.36 8.20 -18.18
N ARG A 209 2.51 7.16 -18.14
CA ARG A 209 1.25 7.09 -18.89
C ARG A 209 0.32 8.23 -18.46
N LEU A 210 -0.40 8.84 -19.42
CA LEU A 210 -1.22 10.04 -19.20
C LEU A 210 -2.25 9.88 -18.06
N GLN A 211 -2.84 8.68 -17.90
CA GLN A 211 -3.79 8.41 -16.82
C GLN A 211 -3.17 8.56 -15.43
N THR A 212 -1.95 8.05 -15.23
CA THR A 212 -1.22 8.19 -13.95
C THR A 212 -0.81 9.64 -13.72
N LYS A 213 -0.41 10.35 -14.78
CA LYS A 213 -0.09 11.78 -14.72
C LYS A 213 -1.30 12.59 -14.22
N LEU A 214 -2.46 12.39 -14.85
CA LEU A 214 -3.69 13.09 -14.49
C LEU A 214 -4.16 12.76 -13.07
N ARG A 215 -4.02 11.51 -12.61
CA ARG A 215 -4.37 11.12 -11.22
C ARG A 215 -3.51 11.83 -10.18
N VAL A 216 -2.20 11.97 -10.43
CA VAL A 216 -1.30 12.70 -9.52
C VAL A 216 -1.64 14.19 -9.53
N ILE A 217 -1.81 14.78 -10.71
CA ILE A 217 -2.18 16.20 -10.87
C ILE A 217 -3.51 16.49 -10.16
N ALA A 218 -4.52 15.63 -10.32
CA ALA A 218 -5.82 15.78 -9.66
C ALA A 218 -5.72 15.78 -8.12
N ALA A 219 -4.85 14.94 -7.54
CA ALA A 219 -4.67 14.88 -6.09
C ALA A 219 -4.10 16.17 -5.49
N PHE A 220 -3.18 16.82 -6.21
CA PHE A 220 -2.68 18.15 -5.83
C PHE A 220 -3.64 19.27 -6.24
N GLY A 221 -4.43 19.07 -7.30
CA GLY A 221 -5.40 20.02 -7.84
C GLY A 221 -6.50 20.45 -6.87
N PHE A 222 -6.83 19.63 -5.87
CA PHE A 222 -7.76 19.99 -4.78
C PHE A 222 -7.31 21.24 -4.00
N ARG A 223 -6.02 21.60 -4.03
CA ARG A 223 -5.53 22.86 -3.45
C ARG A 223 -6.04 24.11 -4.16
N SER A 224 -6.53 24.02 -5.39
CA SER A 224 -7.15 25.18 -6.06
C SER A 224 -8.32 25.75 -5.25
N GLY A 225 -9.03 24.92 -4.48
CA GLY A 225 -10.06 25.38 -3.55
C GLY A 225 -9.54 26.30 -2.44
N ALA A 226 -8.29 26.12 -1.98
CA ALA A 226 -7.69 27.00 -0.98
C ALA A 226 -7.42 28.41 -1.54
N ILE A 227 -7.06 28.52 -2.82
CA ILE A 227 -6.91 29.81 -3.52
C ILE A 227 -8.25 30.56 -3.55
N ALA A 228 -9.33 29.86 -3.94
CA ALA A 228 -10.66 30.44 -3.97
C ALA A 228 -11.12 30.91 -2.58
N LEU A 229 -10.90 30.09 -1.55
CA LEU A 229 -11.23 30.44 -0.17
C LEU A 229 -10.39 31.61 0.35
N SER A 230 -9.11 31.70 -0.02
CA SER A 230 -8.23 32.82 0.34
C SER A 230 -8.69 34.14 -0.28
N ALA A 231 -9.09 34.11 -1.56
CA ALA A 231 -9.67 35.27 -2.24
C ALA A 231 -11.02 35.69 -1.62
N ALA A 232 -11.88 34.72 -1.29
CA ALA A 232 -13.15 34.98 -0.61
C ALA A 232 -12.93 35.57 0.80
N HIS A 233 -11.93 35.06 1.54
CA HIS A 233 -11.54 35.58 2.84
C HIS A 233 -11.02 37.03 2.75
N LEU A 234 -10.20 37.35 1.73
CA LEU A 234 -9.80 38.74 1.46
C LEU A 234 -11.01 39.63 1.17
N ASN A 235 -11.96 39.16 0.36
CA ASN A 235 -13.17 39.91 0.05
C ASN A 235 -13.95 40.25 1.33
N MET A 236 -14.14 39.28 2.23
CA MET A 236 -14.79 39.52 3.54
C MET A 236 -14.01 40.53 4.39
N TRP A 237 -12.67 40.42 4.44
CA TRP A 237 -11.83 41.41 5.13
C TRP A 237 -11.95 42.82 4.55
N THR A 238 -12.02 42.95 3.22
CA THR A 238 -12.20 44.27 2.58
C THR A 238 -13.58 44.84 2.88
N SER A 239 -14.63 44.02 2.89
CA SER A 239 -15.98 44.43 3.27
C SER A 239 -16.02 44.91 4.72
N TYR A 240 -15.42 44.13 5.64
CA TYR A 240 -15.33 44.49 7.05
C TYR A 240 -14.55 45.80 7.27
N SER A 241 -13.39 45.93 6.64
CA SER A 241 -12.49 47.08 6.84
C SER A 241 -13.00 48.40 6.25
N ARG A 242 -14.03 48.35 5.38
CA ARG A 242 -14.74 49.54 4.89
C ARG A 242 -15.87 49.99 5.84
N GLY A 243 -16.34 49.08 6.70
CA GLY A 243 -17.37 49.34 7.70
C GLY A 243 -16.82 50.00 8.96
N ARG A 244 -17.63 50.02 10.02
CA ARG A 244 -17.19 50.40 11.37
C ARG A 244 -16.65 49.18 12.11
N PRO A 245 -15.62 49.32 12.96
CA PRO A 245 -15.08 48.18 13.70
C PRO A 245 -16.14 47.68 14.68
N SER A 246 -16.54 46.42 14.52
CA SER A 246 -17.66 45.83 15.25
C SER A 246 -17.43 44.32 15.45
N PRO A 247 -17.69 43.76 16.65
CA PRO A 247 -17.69 42.33 16.89
C PRO A 247 -18.81 41.58 16.15
N PHE A 248 -19.87 42.29 15.72
CA PHE A 248 -20.99 41.73 14.98
C PHE A 248 -20.66 41.57 13.48
N ASP A 249 -20.14 42.64 12.86
CA ASP A 249 -19.90 42.68 11.41
C ASP A 249 -18.71 41.83 10.95
N ILE A 250 -17.86 41.38 11.88
CA ILE A 250 -16.70 40.53 11.58
C ILE A 250 -17.06 39.05 11.35
N VAL A 251 -18.28 38.64 11.69
CA VAL A 251 -18.74 37.24 11.65
C VAL A 251 -18.48 36.54 10.29
N PRO A 252 -18.84 37.12 9.12
CA PRO A 252 -18.59 36.48 7.82
C PRO A 252 -17.10 36.21 7.56
N THR A 253 -16.24 37.09 8.06
CA THR A 253 -14.78 36.94 7.95
C THR A 253 -14.30 35.71 8.74
N PHE A 254 -14.85 35.50 9.94
CA PHE A 254 -14.53 34.33 10.76
C PHE A 254 -15.01 33.02 10.16
N ILE A 255 -16.19 33.01 9.53
CA ILE A 255 -16.70 31.82 8.82
C ILE A 255 -15.72 31.44 7.69
N MET A 256 -15.29 32.41 6.88
CA MET A 256 -14.33 32.15 5.80
C MET A 256 -12.95 31.75 6.33
N GLN A 257 -12.51 32.33 7.44
CA GLN A 257 -11.27 31.94 8.13
C GLN A 257 -11.30 30.47 8.58
N GLN A 258 -12.41 30.02 9.21
CA GLN A 258 -12.57 28.64 9.64
C GLN A 258 -12.60 27.67 8.43
N ALA A 259 -13.33 28.05 7.37
CA ALA A 259 -13.37 27.28 6.12
C ALA A 259 -11.98 27.15 5.46
N LEU A 260 -11.21 28.24 5.41
CA LEU A 260 -9.85 28.24 4.87
C LEU A 260 -8.92 27.31 5.66
N LEU A 261 -8.97 27.37 7.00
CA LEU A 261 -8.17 26.52 7.87
C LEU A 261 -8.50 25.03 7.67
N ALA A 262 -9.79 24.69 7.67
CA ALA A 262 -10.25 23.33 7.41
C ALA A 262 -9.79 22.83 6.03
N ALA A 263 -10.03 23.60 4.97
CA ALA A 263 -9.67 23.23 3.61
C ALA A 263 -8.16 23.06 3.42
N SER A 264 -7.34 23.90 4.06
CA SER A 264 -5.88 23.78 4.02
C SER A 264 -5.39 22.46 4.62
N LEU A 265 -5.88 22.09 5.80
CA LEU A 265 -5.52 20.83 6.47
C LEU A 265 -6.09 19.60 5.76
N ILE A 266 -7.33 19.67 5.24
CA ILE A 266 -7.93 18.61 4.42
C ILE A 266 -7.08 18.37 3.16
N SER A 267 -6.81 19.41 2.38
CA SER A 267 -6.02 19.30 1.15
C SER A 267 -4.56 18.92 1.40
N ALA A 268 -4.03 19.12 2.61
CA ALA A 268 -2.69 18.65 2.99
C ALA A 268 -2.60 17.12 3.17
N THR A 269 -3.73 16.42 3.35
CA THR A 269 -3.74 14.96 3.52
C THR A 269 -4.14 14.20 2.26
N ILE A 270 -4.85 14.83 1.32
CA ILE A 270 -5.30 14.18 0.07
C ILE A 270 -4.16 13.50 -0.71
N PRO A 271 -2.98 14.14 -0.95
CA PRO A 271 -1.89 13.47 -1.66
C PRO A 271 -1.29 12.28 -0.89
N ASN A 272 -1.29 12.35 0.45
CA ASN A 272 -0.85 11.25 1.31
C ASN A 272 -1.84 10.08 1.29
N LEU A 273 -3.14 10.38 1.30
CA LEU A 273 -4.19 9.37 1.24
C LEU A 273 -4.12 8.64 -0.09
N LYS A 274 -3.85 9.33 -1.21
CA LYS A 274 -3.60 8.68 -2.50
C LYS A 274 -2.35 7.82 -2.49
N ALA A 275 -1.19 8.31 -2.03
CA ALA A 275 0.02 7.49 -1.97
C ALA A 275 -0.15 6.26 -1.06
N PHE A 276 -0.98 6.36 -0.01
CA PHE A 276 -1.37 5.23 0.82
C PHE A 276 -2.34 4.30 0.10
N LEU A 277 -3.42 4.82 -0.50
CA LEU A 277 -4.39 4.07 -1.31
C LEU A 277 -3.75 3.47 -2.56
N GLU A 278 -2.66 4.04 -3.06
CA GLU A 278 -1.82 3.53 -4.14
C GLU A 278 -0.68 2.66 -3.62
N SER A 279 -0.25 2.73 -2.37
CA SER A 279 0.65 1.71 -1.78
C SER A 279 -0.13 0.46 -1.41
N LEU A 280 -1.39 0.65 -1.01
CA LEU A 280 -2.43 -0.34 -1.07
C LEU A 280 -2.55 -0.72 -2.55
N SER A 281 -2.98 0.14 -3.47
CA SER A 281 -3.19 -0.25 -4.88
C SER A 281 -1.96 -0.63 -5.71
N ALA A 282 -0.72 -0.50 -5.26
CA ALA A 282 0.51 -0.94 -5.94
C ALA A 282 0.94 -2.28 -5.36
N SER A 283 0.71 -2.48 -4.05
CA SER A 283 0.53 -3.83 -3.53
C SER A 283 -0.73 -4.49 -4.14
N TRP A 284 -1.69 -3.72 -4.67
CA TRP A 284 -2.92 -4.18 -5.35
C TRP A 284 -3.00 -3.86 -6.86
N GLY A 285 -1.88 -3.65 -7.57
CA GLY A 285 -1.97 -3.11 -8.94
C GLY A 285 -0.70 -3.18 -9.76
N GLU A 286 0.25 -4.00 -9.32
CA GLU A 286 1.22 -4.63 -10.22
C GLU A 286 0.69 -5.97 -10.77
N ALA A 287 -0.64 -6.02 -10.97
CA ALA A 287 -1.41 -7.01 -11.69
C ALA A 287 -2.60 -6.25 -12.33
N GLY A 288 -2.59 -6.11 -13.66
CA GLY A 288 -3.74 -5.63 -14.46
C GLY A 288 -3.90 -4.11 -14.66
N PHE A 289 -3.31 -3.56 -15.74
CA PHE A 289 -4.05 -3.20 -16.98
C PHE A 289 -3.12 -2.47 -17.99
N GLY A 290 -2.89 -3.11 -19.14
CA GLY A 290 -2.32 -2.49 -20.34
C GLY A 290 -1.21 -3.26 -21.06
N SER A 291 -1.57 -4.46 -21.56
CA SER A 291 -1.11 -5.22 -22.73
C SER A 291 0.26 -4.90 -23.36
N ALA A 292 1.18 -5.87 -23.31
CA ALA A 292 1.96 -6.40 -24.44
C ALA A 292 3.13 -7.26 -23.92
N TYR A 293 2.88 -8.52 -23.57
CA TYR A 293 3.84 -9.61 -23.82
C TYR A 293 3.04 -10.87 -24.14
N THR A 294 2.63 -10.93 -25.41
CA THR A 294 2.56 -12.20 -26.11
C THR A 294 3.87 -12.96 -25.89
N THR A 295 3.72 -14.21 -25.48
CA THR A 295 4.63 -15.32 -25.74
C THR A 295 5.55 -15.07 -26.94
N ARG A 296 6.86 -14.98 -26.69
CA ARG A 296 7.84 -15.49 -27.63
C ARG A 296 8.46 -16.73 -27.01
N ALA A 297 7.83 -17.87 -27.32
CA ALA A 297 8.53 -19.13 -27.31
C ALA A 297 9.72 -19.00 -28.27
N VAL A 298 10.94 -19.05 -27.72
CA VAL A 298 12.12 -19.47 -28.48
C VAL A 298 12.42 -20.88 -27.99
N GLY A 299 11.60 -21.81 -28.45
CA GLY A 299 11.94 -23.23 -28.48
C GLY A 299 12.55 -23.51 -29.85
N ASN A 300 13.87 -23.69 -29.90
CA ASN A 300 14.52 -24.42 -30.97
C ASN A 300 14.70 -25.84 -30.44
N GLY A 301 13.81 -26.75 -30.82
CA GLY A 301 13.73 -28.09 -30.25
C GLY A 301 12.64 -28.92 -30.92
N THR A 302 13.01 -29.43 -32.08
CA THR A 302 12.41 -30.51 -32.86
C THR A 302 11.62 -31.54 -32.05
N PHE A 303 10.34 -31.70 -32.36
CA PHE A 303 9.67 -32.99 -32.27
C PHE A 303 9.40 -33.50 -33.68
N GLU A 304 10.11 -34.57 -34.04
CA GLU A 304 9.77 -35.46 -35.14
C GLU A 304 8.36 -36.03 -34.85
N MET A 305 7.41 -35.75 -35.74
CA MET A 305 6.21 -36.58 -35.86
C MET A 305 6.48 -37.61 -36.95
N SER A 306 6.60 -38.87 -36.53
CA SER A 306 6.55 -40.02 -37.40
C SER A 306 5.17 -40.12 -38.06
N ASN A 307 5.21 -40.29 -39.38
CA ASN A 307 4.15 -40.65 -40.31
C ASN A 307 2.92 -41.35 -39.71
N MET A 308 1.74 -40.88 -40.10
CA MET A 308 0.78 -41.71 -40.83
C MET A 308 -0.13 -40.84 -41.72
N GLY A 309 -0.11 -41.12 -43.02
CA GLY A 309 -1.34 -41.10 -43.83
C GLY A 309 -1.70 -39.85 -44.63
N LEU A 310 -1.25 -39.87 -45.89
CA LEU A 310 -2.04 -39.65 -47.11
C LEU A 310 -2.42 -38.22 -47.58
N HIS A 311 -2.05 -38.00 -48.86
CA HIS A 311 -2.52 -37.03 -49.86
C HIS A 311 -1.79 -35.69 -50.03
N ALA A 312 -0.89 -35.69 -51.03
CA ALA A 312 -0.54 -34.55 -51.88
C ALA A 312 -1.77 -34.12 -52.74
N PRO A 313 -1.83 -32.90 -53.33
CA PRO A 313 -0.93 -32.46 -54.42
C PRO A 313 -0.36 -31.04 -54.23
N THR A 314 0.91 -30.78 -54.55
CA THR A 314 1.45 -30.34 -55.86
C THR A 314 1.03 -28.93 -56.32
N THR A 315 1.95 -27.97 -56.23
CA THR A 315 2.14 -26.82 -57.18
C THR A 315 3.37 -26.03 -56.69
N SER A 316 4.57 -26.28 -57.22
CA SER A 316 5.19 -25.58 -58.37
C SER A 316 5.07 -24.06 -58.33
N GLY A 317 6.15 -23.38 -57.94
CA GLY A 317 6.25 -21.92 -57.96
C GLY A 317 7.69 -21.44 -57.78
N SER A 318 8.47 -21.60 -58.85
CA SER A 318 9.79 -20.97 -59.03
C SER A 318 9.68 -19.44 -59.05
N ARG A 319 10.60 -18.74 -58.37
CA ARG A 319 11.21 -17.44 -58.74
C ARG A 319 12.17 -16.96 -57.62
N THR A 320 13.49 -17.08 -57.82
CA THR A 320 14.43 -15.99 -58.21
C THR A 320 14.34 -14.79 -57.25
N ASP A 321 15.12 -14.75 -56.18
CA ASP A 321 16.52 -14.29 -56.13
C ASP A 321 16.67 -12.78 -56.42
N HIS A 322 16.89 -12.01 -55.35
CA HIS A 322 17.50 -10.69 -55.39
C HIS A 322 18.37 -10.50 -54.15
N ASP A 323 19.66 -10.57 -54.42
CA ASP A 323 20.80 -10.49 -53.53
C ASP A 323 21.21 -9.02 -53.29
N TYR A 324 21.56 -8.66 -52.04
CA TYR A 324 22.36 -7.48 -51.63
C TYR A 324 22.91 -7.73 -50.20
N PRO A 325 24.05 -7.14 -49.82
CA PRO A 325 25.28 -7.89 -49.60
C PRO A 325 25.60 -8.23 -48.13
N VAL A 326 26.44 -9.25 -48.04
CA VAL A 326 27.13 -9.83 -46.88
C VAL A 326 27.87 -8.80 -46.00
N LYS A 327 27.75 -8.96 -44.68
CA LYS A 327 28.87 -8.75 -43.74
C LYS A 327 29.04 -9.99 -42.86
N GLY A 328 30.25 -10.54 -42.89
CA GLY A 328 30.57 -11.92 -42.54
C GLY A 328 30.40 -12.31 -41.07
N ARG A 329 30.11 -13.60 -40.88
CA ARG A 329 30.29 -14.33 -39.63
C ARG A 329 31.36 -15.41 -39.83
N PRO A 330 32.23 -15.68 -38.85
CA PRO A 330 33.24 -16.72 -38.94
C PRO A 330 32.59 -18.11 -39.00
N SER A 331 33.08 -18.93 -39.92
CA SER A 331 32.77 -20.35 -40.04
C SER A 331 33.56 -21.13 -38.99
N PHE A 332 32.88 -21.85 -38.09
CA PHE A 332 33.50 -22.92 -37.30
C PHE A 332 33.14 -24.26 -37.94
N LYS A 333 34.15 -24.95 -38.47
CA LYS A 333 34.08 -26.37 -38.84
C LYS A 333 34.27 -27.20 -37.57
N THR A 334 33.28 -28.00 -37.21
CA THR A 334 33.46 -29.07 -36.21
C THR A 334 33.83 -30.35 -36.93
N GLN A 335 35.08 -30.79 -36.80
CA GLN A 335 35.46 -32.17 -37.11
C GLN A 335 35.04 -33.07 -35.95
N VAL A 336 34.13 -34.01 -36.21
CA VAL A 336 33.82 -35.10 -35.30
C VAL A 336 34.59 -36.32 -35.77
N THR A 337 35.57 -36.77 -34.98
CA THR A 337 36.22 -38.07 -35.19
C THR A 337 35.53 -39.09 -34.30
N THR A 338 34.65 -39.90 -34.88
CA THR A 338 34.09 -41.09 -34.24
C THR A 338 34.97 -42.29 -34.56
N LEU A 339 35.71 -42.80 -33.57
CA LEU A 339 36.37 -44.09 -33.66
C LEU A 339 35.33 -45.20 -33.49
N ARG A 340 34.84 -45.72 -34.62
CA ARG A 340 34.03 -46.95 -34.70
C ARG A 340 34.99 -48.14 -34.68
N ARG A 341 35.04 -48.88 -33.56
CA ARG A 341 35.66 -50.21 -33.56
C ARG A 341 34.63 -51.21 -34.04
N VAL A 342 34.76 -51.62 -35.30
CA VAL A 342 34.10 -52.80 -35.87
C VAL A 342 34.86 -54.03 -35.39
N THR A 343 34.16 -55.01 -34.85
CA THR A 343 34.62 -56.40 -34.83
C THR A 343 33.47 -57.29 -35.29
N ASP A 344 33.78 -58.04 -36.34
CA ASP A 344 32.95 -58.92 -37.13
C ASP A 344 32.82 -60.33 -36.51
N GLY A 345 31.69 -60.99 -36.72
CA GLY A 345 31.64 -62.39 -37.18
C GLY A 345 31.43 -63.56 -36.20
N ARG A 346 30.28 -64.26 -36.40
CA ARG A 346 29.96 -65.72 -36.20
C ARG A 346 29.76 -66.20 -34.74
N SER A 347 28.88 -67.16 -34.38
CA SER A 347 27.89 -68.03 -35.05
C SER A 347 27.04 -68.77 -33.98
N SER A 348 25.81 -69.17 -34.36
CA SER A 348 25.03 -70.39 -34.00
C SER A 348 24.50 -70.69 -32.57
N LEU A 349 23.18 -70.98 -32.56
CA LEU A 349 22.41 -72.06 -31.90
C LEU A 349 22.13 -72.07 -30.37
N GLU A 350 20.83 -72.25 -30.06
CA GLU A 350 20.21 -72.87 -28.86
C GLU A 350 20.49 -72.17 -27.50
N SER A 351 19.70 -72.21 -26.43
CA SER A 351 18.35 -72.67 -26.06
C SER A 351 18.12 -72.17 -24.61
N HIS A 352 16.88 -71.82 -24.25
CA HIS A 352 16.29 -71.86 -22.90
C HIS A 352 16.91 -71.11 -21.68
N GLU A 353 15.97 -70.47 -20.96
CA GLU A 353 15.90 -70.25 -19.50
C GLU A 353 16.50 -69.00 -18.81
N SER A 354 15.55 -68.24 -18.26
CA SER A 354 15.45 -67.65 -16.91
C SER A 354 16.54 -66.72 -16.33
N GLN A 355 16.08 -65.51 -16.03
CA GLN A 355 16.53 -64.58 -14.98
C GLN A 355 17.92 -63.93 -15.15
N ASP A 356 18.01 -62.71 -14.62
CA ASP A 356 19.19 -61.84 -14.46
C ASP A 356 19.70 -61.04 -15.66
N ARG A 357 19.42 -59.71 -15.63
CA ARG A 357 20.40 -58.61 -15.84
C ARG A 357 19.75 -57.21 -15.78
N ILE A 358 19.53 -56.71 -14.55
CA ILE A 358 19.54 -55.25 -14.31
C ILE A 358 21.01 -54.84 -14.24
N ILE A 359 21.49 -54.13 -15.26
CA ILE A 359 22.82 -53.51 -15.24
C ILE A 359 22.72 -52.24 -14.39
N ARG A 360 23.21 -52.30 -13.15
CA ARG A 360 23.51 -51.10 -12.35
C ARG A 360 24.69 -50.37 -12.98
N LYS A 361 24.48 -49.10 -13.33
CA LYS A 361 25.57 -48.16 -13.62
C LYS A 361 25.94 -47.45 -12.32
N GLU A 362 26.96 -47.93 -11.64
CA GLU A 362 27.61 -47.19 -10.54
C GLU A 362 28.60 -46.19 -11.16
N THR A 363 28.28 -44.90 -11.10
CA THR A 363 29.27 -43.85 -11.35
C THR A 363 29.80 -43.38 -10.00
N ALA A 364 30.99 -43.85 -9.63
CA ALA A 364 31.77 -43.25 -8.56
C ALA A 364 32.46 -41.98 -9.11
N TRP A 365 32.41 -40.89 -8.34
CA TRP A 365 33.20 -39.69 -8.61
C TRP A 365 34.10 -39.43 -7.40
N THR A 366 35.40 -39.40 -7.62
CA THR A 366 36.40 -38.89 -6.67
C THR A 366 36.69 -37.43 -6.99
N VAL A 367 36.62 -36.56 -5.98
CA VAL A 367 36.97 -35.14 -6.10
C VAL A 367 38.30 -34.92 -5.42
N GLU A 368 39.38 -34.80 -6.21
CA GLU A 368 40.64 -34.26 -5.72
C GLU A 368 40.57 -32.72 -5.75
N ARG A 369 40.81 -32.08 -4.59
CA ARG A 369 41.04 -30.64 -4.52
C ARG A 369 42.53 -30.38 -4.43
N ASN A 370 43.12 -29.91 -5.52
CA ASN A 370 44.44 -29.28 -5.46
C ASN A 370 44.27 -27.81 -5.09
N PHE A 371 44.83 -27.43 -3.95
CA PHE A 371 45.03 -26.04 -3.57
C PHE A 371 46.27 -25.52 -4.30
N PHE A 372 46.10 -24.48 -5.13
CA PHE A 372 47.21 -23.65 -5.58
C PHE A 372 46.89 -22.17 -5.30
N THR A 373 47.78 -21.57 -4.54
CA THR A 373 47.89 -20.14 -4.23
C THR A 373 48.09 -19.30 -5.50
N MET A 374 47.41 -18.15 -5.57
CA MET A 374 47.53 -17.17 -6.66
C MET A 374 48.81 -16.33 -6.50
N ASP A 375 49.54 -16.17 -7.61
CA ASP A 375 50.29 -14.95 -7.92
C ASP A 375 49.66 -14.27 -9.15
N ILE A 376 49.73 -12.94 -9.14
CA ILE A 376 49.00 -11.98 -9.98
C ILE A 376 49.74 -11.71 -11.31
N ALA A 377 49.02 -11.68 -12.44
CA ALA A 377 49.21 -10.69 -13.53
C ALA A 377 48.13 -10.77 -14.65
N GLN A 378 47.46 -9.63 -14.84
CA GLN A 378 46.89 -8.96 -16.03
C GLN A 378 46.42 -9.72 -17.31
N ASP A 379 45.16 -9.42 -17.66
CA ASP A 379 44.64 -8.84 -18.93
C ASP A 379 43.49 -9.57 -19.69
N ALA A 380 42.42 -8.77 -19.85
CA ALA A 380 41.45 -8.60 -20.94
C ALA A 380 40.46 -9.73 -21.37
N ASP A 381 39.19 -9.50 -21.00
CA ASP A 381 37.93 -9.61 -21.76
C ASP A 381 37.64 -10.81 -22.69
N ALA A 382 36.77 -11.70 -22.21
CA ALA A 382 35.74 -12.40 -23.01
C ALA A 382 34.54 -12.80 -22.10
N PRO A 383 33.27 -12.62 -22.52
CA PRO A 383 32.11 -12.89 -21.68
C PRO A 383 31.84 -14.40 -21.60
N LYS A 384 31.91 -14.95 -20.38
CA LYS A 384 31.54 -16.35 -20.07
C LYS A 384 30.03 -16.46 -19.86
N ASP A 385 29.42 -17.45 -20.51
CA ASP A 385 28.06 -17.92 -20.25
C ASP A 385 27.79 -18.06 -18.74
N VAL A 386 26.79 -17.33 -18.25
CA VAL A 386 26.35 -17.37 -16.85
C VAL A 386 25.54 -18.64 -16.63
N ARG A 387 26.24 -19.74 -16.32
CA ARG A 387 25.64 -20.89 -15.66
C ARG A 387 25.37 -20.48 -14.20
N ALA A 388 24.09 -20.33 -13.83
CA ALA A 388 23.68 -19.94 -12.48
C ALA A 388 24.31 -20.85 -11.43
N THR A 389 25.08 -20.25 -10.52
CA THR A 389 25.55 -20.87 -9.28
C THR A 389 24.33 -21.32 -8.45
N PRO A 390 24.35 -22.46 -7.75
CA PRO A 390 23.24 -22.85 -6.86
C PRO A 390 22.99 -21.73 -5.85
N GLY A 391 21.84 -21.05 -5.98
CA GLY A 391 21.49 -19.90 -5.17
C GLY A 391 21.41 -20.27 -3.69
N ARG A 392 22.04 -19.46 -2.84
CA ARG A 392 21.95 -19.62 -1.38
C ARG A 392 20.53 -19.25 -0.94
N TYR A 393 19.73 -20.26 -0.59
CA TYR A 393 18.39 -20.03 -0.05
C TYR A 393 18.47 -19.58 1.41
N ASN A 394 17.71 -18.54 1.76
CA ASN A 394 17.61 -18.03 3.12
C ASN A 394 16.16 -18.02 3.60
N LEU A 395 15.90 -18.57 4.78
CA LEU A 395 14.59 -18.58 5.41
C LEU A 395 14.48 -17.41 6.40
N ARG A 396 13.39 -16.64 6.31
CA ARG A 396 13.09 -15.56 7.27
C ARG A 396 11.59 -15.32 7.41
N LYS A 397 11.22 -14.55 8.44
CA LYS A 397 9.85 -14.03 8.57
C LYS A 397 9.51 -13.09 7.41
N ALA A 398 8.26 -13.12 6.97
CA ALA A 398 7.75 -12.23 5.94
C ALA A 398 7.69 -10.77 6.44
N ARG A 399 8.02 -9.84 5.55
CA ARG A 399 7.83 -8.40 5.72
C ARG A 399 6.54 -8.00 5.02
N PHE A 400 5.97 -6.85 5.39
CA PHE A 400 4.79 -6.30 4.71
C PHE A 400 4.99 -6.11 3.19
N THR A 401 6.23 -5.83 2.76
CA THR A 401 6.59 -5.71 1.34
C THR A 401 6.61 -7.04 0.59
N ASP A 402 6.63 -8.18 1.28
CA ASP A 402 6.67 -9.51 0.66
C ASP A 402 5.28 -10.03 0.29
N LEU A 403 4.19 -9.44 0.80
CA LEU A 403 2.82 -9.98 0.68
C LEU A 403 2.38 -10.18 -0.79
N SER A 404 2.70 -9.22 -1.66
CA SER A 404 2.43 -9.35 -3.10
C SER A 404 3.27 -10.45 -3.75
N SER A 405 4.54 -10.59 -3.34
CA SER A 405 5.42 -11.66 -3.83
C SER A 405 4.95 -13.03 -3.35
N ILE A 406 4.47 -13.15 -2.10
CA ILE A 406 3.86 -14.37 -1.56
C ILE A 406 2.63 -14.73 -2.39
N ALA A 407 1.73 -13.77 -2.62
CA ALA A 407 0.53 -14.00 -3.43
C ALA A 407 0.89 -14.43 -4.86
N ARG A 408 1.94 -13.88 -5.45
CA ARG A 408 2.41 -14.22 -6.80
C ARG A 408 3.01 -15.63 -6.86
N VAL A 409 3.80 -16.01 -5.84
CA VAL A 409 4.33 -17.38 -5.68
C VAL A 409 3.20 -18.38 -5.48
N TRP A 410 2.23 -18.09 -4.61
CA TRP A 410 1.08 -18.96 -4.36
C TRP A 410 0.14 -19.05 -5.54
N HIS A 411 -0.11 -17.94 -6.24
CA HIS A 411 -0.86 -17.94 -7.49
C HIS A 411 -0.26 -18.92 -8.49
N ARG A 412 1.06 -18.89 -8.72
CA ARG A 412 1.74 -19.84 -9.62
C ARG A 412 1.77 -21.27 -9.08
N ALA A 413 1.98 -21.43 -7.77
CA ALA A 413 2.09 -22.74 -7.14
C ALA A 413 0.75 -23.50 -7.08
N PHE A 414 -0.35 -22.77 -6.92
CA PHE A 414 -1.69 -23.33 -6.74
C PHE A 414 -2.63 -23.09 -7.93
N PHE A 415 -2.13 -22.52 -9.03
CA PHE A 415 -2.96 -22.26 -10.21
C PHE A 415 -3.64 -23.53 -10.71
N ASP A 416 -2.89 -24.64 -10.75
CA ASP A 416 -3.36 -25.95 -11.18
C ASP A 416 -3.50 -26.93 -10.01
N ASP A 417 -3.71 -26.41 -8.80
CA ASP A 417 -4.02 -27.23 -7.62
C ASP A 417 -5.48 -27.70 -7.67
N GLU A 418 -5.73 -28.90 -7.17
CA GLU A 418 -7.06 -29.52 -7.18
C GLU A 418 -8.08 -28.70 -6.37
N ILE A 419 -7.69 -28.16 -5.21
CA ILE A 419 -8.59 -27.43 -4.32
C ILE A 419 -8.69 -25.97 -4.75
N ILE A 420 -7.55 -25.28 -4.84
CA ILE A 420 -7.52 -23.84 -5.13
C ILE A 420 -7.78 -23.57 -6.61
N GLY A 421 -7.20 -24.37 -7.51
CA GLY A 421 -7.33 -24.19 -8.95
C GLY A 421 -8.64 -24.75 -9.49
N ASP A 422 -8.84 -26.06 -9.40
CA ASP A 422 -9.95 -26.75 -10.08
C ASP A 422 -11.30 -26.59 -9.37
N ILE A 423 -11.32 -26.74 -8.03
CA ILE A 423 -12.56 -26.68 -7.26
C ILE A 423 -12.96 -25.23 -6.99
N MET A 424 -12.08 -24.42 -6.39
CA MET A 424 -12.38 -23.04 -6.00
C MET A 424 -12.47 -22.08 -7.18
N HIS A 425 -11.65 -22.25 -8.22
CA HIS A 425 -11.55 -21.30 -9.34
C HIS A 425 -11.70 -21.96 -10.72
N PRO A 426 -12.87 -22.55 -11.03
CA PRO A 426 -13.07 -23.27 -12.30
C PRO A 426 -12.91 -22.37 -13.54
N HIS A 427 -13.07 -21.05 -13.41
CA HIS A 427 -12.89 -20.08 -14.49
C HIS A 427 -11.54 -19.36 -14.46
N ARG A 428 -10.54 -19.92 -13.76
CA ARG A 428 -9.20 -19.33 -13.61
C ARG A 428 -8.49 -19.04 -14.94
N GLU A 429 -8.70 -19.84 -15.98
CA GLU A 429 -8.07 -19.59 -17.29
C GLU A 429 -8.62 -18.32 -17.96
N GLN A 430 -9.90 -18.00 -17.73
CA GLN A 430 -10.55 -16.81 -18.28
C GLN A 430 -10.22 -15.56 -17.45
N TYR A 431 -10.06 -15.73 -16.13
CA TYR A 431 -9.81 -14.64 -15.17
C TYR A 431 -8.62 -14.94 -14.24
N PRO A 432 -7.40 -15.12 -14.76
CA PRO A 432 -6.25 -15.59 -13.97
C PRO A 432 -5.85 -14.62 -12.85
N GLU A 433 -6.05 -13.32 -13.06
CA GLU A 433 -5.77 -12.27 -12.08
C GLU A 433 -6.68 -12.37 -10.84
N HIS A 434 -7.88 -12.92 -10.98
CA HIS A 434 -8.81 -13.03 -9.86
C HIS A 434 -8.37 -14.08 -8.83
N VAL A 435 -7.64 -15.12 -9.26
CA VAL A 435 -7.01 -16.09 -8.36
C VAL A 435 -5.87 -15.43 -7.57
N TYR A 436 -5.11 -14.53 -8.20
CA TYR A 436 -4.09 -13.74 -7.51
C TYR A 436 -4.72 -12.84 -6.44
N TRP A 437 -5.81 -12.14 -6.78
CA TRP A 437 -6.54 -11.29 -5.82
C TRP A 437 -7.10 -12.07 -4.64
N PHE A 438 -7.61 -13.28 -4.88
CA PHE A 438 -8.07 -14.19 -3.83
C PHE A 438 -6.95 -14.49 -2.81
N HIS A 439 -5.78 -14.94 -3.29
CA HIS A 439 -4.65 -15.22 -2.40
C HIS A 439 -4.21 -13.98 -1.64
N LEU A 440 -4.06 -12.86 -2.34
CA LEU A 440 -3.57 -11.62 -1.75
C LEU A 440 -4.51 -11.07 -0.67
N ARG A 441 -5.82 -11.18 -0.88
CA ARG A 441 -6.84 -10.82 0.12
C ARG A 441 -6.68 -11.65 1.39
N GLY A 442 -6.64 -12.98 1.24
CA GLY A 442 -6.49 -13.90 2.36
C GLY A 442 -5.19 -13.68 3.13
N ILE A 443 -4.09 -13.43 2.42
CA ILE A 443 -2.80 -13.09 3.03
C ILE A 443 -2.91 -11.79 3.83
N ARG A 444 -3.54 -10.74 3.29
CA ARG A 444 -3.64 -9.45 3.99
C ARG A 444 -4.47 -9.51 5.26
N GLU A 445 -5.56 -10.26 5.26
CA GLU A 445 -6.38 -10.44 6.46
C GLU A 445 -5.60 -11.20 7.53
N ARG A 446 -5.02 -12.36 7.16
CA ARG A 446 -4.29 -13.22 8.11
C ARG A 446 -2.95 -12.65 8.55
N PHE A 447 -2.30 -11.80 7.77
CA PHE A 447 -1.02 -11.18 8.17
C PHE A 447 -1.14 -10.32 9.43
N TRP A 448 -2.33 -9.81 9.73
CA TRP A 448 -2.61 -9.04 10.95
C TRP A 448 -3.21 -9.88 12.08
N ASP A 449 -3.45 -11.16 11.84
CA ASP A 449 -3.73 -12.11 12.91
C ASP A 449 -2.41 -12.56 13.53
N TRP A 450 -2.23 -12.25 14.82
CA TRP A 450 -1.00 -12.53 15.55
C TRP A 450 -0.77 -14.01 15.84
N ARG A 451 -1.81 -14.84 15.65
CA ARG A 451 -1.68 -16.31 15.66
C ARG A 451 -1.00 -16.81 14.39
N HIS A 452 -1.07 -16.06 13.28
CA HIS A 452 -0.43 -16.42 12.02
C HIS A 452 1.03 -15.95 11.98
N GLN A 453 1.90 -16.76 11.37
CA GLN A 453 3.31 -16.49 11.15
C GLN A 453 3.67 -16.85 9.70
N PHE A 454 3.87 -15.81 8.89
CA PHE A 454 4.30 -15.97 7.51
C PHE A 454 5.82 -16.10 7.42
N MET A 455 6.27 -17.21 6.85
CA MET A 455 7.69 -17.52 6.59
C MET A 455 7.94 -17.49 5.08
N VAL A 456 9.04 -16.88 4.66
CA VAL A 456 9.45 -16.80 3.25
C VAL A 456 10.85 -17.34 3.07
N VAL A 457 11.06 -18.03 1.95
CA VAL A 457 12.39 -18.37 1.46
C VAL A 457 12.73 -17.42 0.34
N VAL A 458 13.92 -16.84 0.44
CA VAL A 458 14.44 -15.89 -0.54
C VAL A 458 15.73 -16.38 -1.16
N THR A 459 15.96 -15.98 -2.40
CA THR A 459 17.23 -16.14 -3.12
C THR A 459 17.66 -14.81 -3.71
N THR A 460 18.92 -14.67 -4.08
CA THR A 460 19.40 -13.50 -4.83
C THR A 460 19.32 -13.79 -6.33
N ASN A 461 18.78 -12.84 -7.10
CA ASN A 461 18.80 -12.91 -8.55
C ASN A 461 20.18 -12.49 -9.10
N GLY A 462 20.38 -12.59 -10.42
CA GLY A 462 21.64 -12.18 -11.09
C GLY A 462 21.99 -10.68 -10.96
N GLN A 463 21.06 -9.85 -10.46
CA GLN A 463 21.27 -8.43 -10.15
C GLN A 463 21.44 -8.19 -8.64
N ASN A 464 21.66 -9.24 -7.85
CA ASN A 464 21.82 -9.22 -6.40
C ASN A 464 20.61 -8.67 -5.63
N GLN A 465 19.41 -8.76 -6.21
CA GLN A 465 18.16 -8.42 -5.56
C GLN A 465 17.52 -9.66 -4.91
N GLU A 466 16.93 -9.46 -3.74
CA GLU A 466 16.26 -10.50 -2.97
C GLU A 466 14.89 -10.82 -3.58
N VAL A 467 14.68 -12.08 -3.98
CA VAL A 467 13.44 -12.57 -4.59
C VAL A 467 12.85 -13.67 -3.71
N VAL A 468 11.55 -13.57 -3.41
CA VAL A 468 10.79 -14.60 -2.70
C VAL A 468 10.50 -15.75 -3.66
N VAL A 469 10.88 -16.97 -3.27
CA VAL A 469 10.74 -18.19 -4.09
C VAL A 469 9.85 -19.25 -3.46
N GLY A 470 9.48 -19.07 -2.20
CA GLY A 470 8.56 -19.94 -1.48
C GLY A 470 8.04 -19.24 -0.22
N ALA A 471 6.84 -19.59 0.20
CA ALA A 471 6.22 -19.04 1.38
C ALA A 471 5.30 -20.03 2.08
N ALA A 472 5.27 -19.97 3.41
CA ALA A 472 4.37 -20.74 4.26
C ALA A 472 3.68 -19.84 5.29
N ASP A 473 2.40 -20.12 5.54
CA ASP A 473 1.58 -19.51 6.58
C ASP A 473 1.35 -20.56 7.67
N TRP A 474 1.88 -20.28 8.86
CA TRP A 474 1.75 -21.12 10.04
C TRP A 474 0.80 -20.48 11.04
N ARG A 475 -0.17 -21.22 11.55
CA ARG A 475 -1.13 -20.79 12.55
C ARG A 475 -0.82 -21.45 13.90
N ARG A 476 -0.70 -20.66 14.97
CA ARG A 476 -0.53 -21.18 16.33
C ARG A 476 -1.89 -21.39 17.01
N LEU A 477 -2.22 -22.64 17.32
CA LEU A 477 -3.49 -23.07 17.93
C LEU A 477 -3.31 -23.42 19.41
N GLY A 478 -4.34 -23.22 20.24
CA GLY A 478 -4.31 -23.51 21.68
C GLY A 478 -4.14 -22.25 22.55
N GLU A 479 -4.03 -22.45 23.86
CA GLU A 479 -3.89 -21.39 24.87
C GLU A 479 -2.62 -20.57 24.65
N LYS A 480 -1.49 -21.21 24.35
CA LYS A 480 -0.24 -20.50 24.00
C LYS A 480 -0.38 -19.68 22.71
N GLY A 481 -1.27 -20.08 21.80
CA GLY A 481 -1.65 -19.29 20.64
C GLY A 481 -2.45 -18.05 21.02
N ALA A 482 -3.42 -18.20 21.92
CA ALA A 482 -4.21 -17.10 22.46
C ALA A 482 -3.33 -16.05 23.19
N CYS A 483 -2.26 -16.48 23.86
CA CYS A 483 -1.29 -15.56 24.47
C CYS A 483 -0.53 -14.67 23.47
N ARG A 484 -0.57 -14.98 22.17
CA ARG A 484 0.03 -14.14 21.11
C ARG A 484 -0.93 -13.05 20.63
N GLU A 485 -2.21 -13.14 20.99
CA GLU A 485 -3.18 -12.09 20.68
C GLU A 485 -2.83 -10.82 21.44
N LEU A 486 -3.08 -9.68 20.81
CA LEU A 486 -2.90 -8.40 21.47
C LEU A 486 -4.01 -8.19 22.51
N SER A 487 -3.70 -7.39 23.53
CA SER A 487 -4.70 -6.90 24.50
C SER A 487 -5.94 -6.38 23.79
N ARG A 488 -7.13 -6.62 24.34
CA ARG A 488 -8.41 -6.16 23.77
C ARG A 488 -8.46 -4.66 23.46
N LEU A 489 -7.68 -3.86 24.18
CA LEU A 489 -7.59 -2.41 24.02
C LEU A 489 -6.51 -1.96 23.01
N ASP A 490 -5.75 -2.88 22.43
CA ASP A 490 -4.75 -2.53 21.42
C ASP A 490 -5.45 -2.11 20.11
N PRO A 491 -5.19 -0.89 19.61
CA PRO A 491 -5.84 -0.39 18.40
C PRO A 491 -5.54 -1.22 17.14
N ARG A 492 -4.48 -2.05 17.14
CA ARG A 492 -4.17 -2.95 16.02
C ARG A 492 -5.21 -4.05 15.83
N ASN A 493 -5.99 -4.39 16.86
CA ASN A 493 -7.08 -5.36 16.76
C ASN A 493 -8.21 -4.88 15.84
N VAL A 494 -8.24 -3.60 15.46
CA VAL A 494 -9.20 -3.05 14.48
C VAL A 494 -8.76 -3.31 13.04
N ILE A 495 -7.48 -3.61 12.79
CA ILE A 495 -6.93 -3.72 11.43
C ILE A 495 -7.55 -4.89 10.66
N ALA A 496 -7.55 -6.10 11.24
CA ALA A 496 -8.10 -7.28 10.59
C ALA A 496 -9.63 -7.15 10.34
N PRO A 497 -10.46 -6.73 11.32
CA PRO A 497 -11.89 -6.46 11.07
C PRO A 497 -12.15 -5.37 10.03
N ALA A 498 -11.37 -4.28 10.03
CA ALA A 498 -11.54 -3.21 9.06
C ALA A 498 -11.16 -3.65 7.64
N LEU A 499 -10.07 -4.42 7.49
CA LEU A 499 -9.69 -5.02 6.21
C LEU A 499 -10.75 -6.02 5.74
N HIS A 500 -11.28 -6.85 6.63
CA HIS A 500 -12.34 -7.80 6.31
C HIS A 500 -13.62 -7.07 5.83
N ALA A 501 -14.06 -6.02 6.55
CA ALA A 501 -15.20 -5.21 6.14
C ALA A 501 -14.99 -4.53 4.77
N TYR A 502 -13.78 -4.01 4.54
CA TYR A 502 -13.39 -3.40 3.27
C TYR A 502 -13.37 -4.44 2.13
N HIS A 503 -12.80 -5.62 2.36
CA HIS A 503 -12.74 -6.69 1.36
C HIS A 503 -14.13 -7.23 1.03
N ASN A 504 -15.01 -7.41 2.01
CA ASN A 504 -16.41 -7.80 1.80
C ASN A 504 -17.15 -6.75 0.96
N THR A 505 -16.91 -5.47 1.25
CA THR A 505 -17.48 -4.37 0.46
C THR A 505 -16.98 -4.42 -0.98
N ILE A 506 -15.68 -4.60 -1.18
CA ILE A 506 -15.10 -4.71 -2.53
C ILE A 506 -15.62 -5.93 -3.27
N GLU A 507 -15.71 -7.09 -2.62
CA GLU A 507 -16.23 -8.31 -3.22
C GLU A 507 -17.70 -8.19 -3.63
N HIS A 508 -18.49 -7.46 -2.85
CA HIS A 508 -19.87 -7.15 -3.21
C HIS A 508 -19.97 -6.36 -4.53
N PHE A 509 -19.09 -5.37 -4.74
CA PHE A 509 -19.08 -4.58 -5.98
C PHE A 509 -18.31 -5.24 -7.13
N PHE A 510 -17.30 -6.05 -6.81
CA PHE A 510 -16.38 -6.70 -7.73
C PHE A 510 -16.18 -8.17 -7.36
N PRO A 511 -17.18 -9.03 -7.65
CA PRO A 511 -17.12 -10.44 -7.27
C PRO A 511 -15.99 -11.16 -8.00
N ASN A 512 -15.45 -12.20 -7.35
CA ASN A 512 -14.42 -13.04 -7.94
C ASN A 512 -15.01 -13.88 -9.09
N ARG A 513 -14.77 -13.44 -10.32
CA ARG A 513 -15.25 -14.11 -11.55
C ARG A 513 -14.56 -15.44 -11.85
N ALA A 514 -13.38 -15.68 -11.28
CA ALA A 514 -12.71 -16.98 -11.43
C ALA A 514 -13.37 -18.06 -10.56
N ALA A 515 -13.98 -17.66 -9.45
CA ALA A 515 -14.62 -18.55 -8.49
C ALA A 515 -16.10 -18.83 -8.82
N ASP A 516 -16.55 -20.03 -8.46
CA ASP A 516 -17.94 -20.42 -8.54
C ASP A 516 -18.56 -20.42 -7.13
N ALA A 517 -19.47 -19.47 -6.90
CA ALA A 517 -20.13 -19.29 -5.61
C ALA A 517 -20.96 -20.51 -5.18
N SER A 518 -21.35 -21.40 -6.11
CA SER A 518 -22.08 -22.63 -5.77
C SER A 518 -21.22 -23.66 -5.04
N ARG A 519 -19.90 -23.54 -5.09
CA ARG A 519 -18.93 -24.48 -4.49
C ARG A 519 -18.38 -24.05 -3.14
N SER A 520 -18.70 -22.83 -2.66
CA SER A 520 -18.17 -22.31 -1.39
C SER A 520 -18.67 -23.11 -0.18
N SER A 521 -19.94 -23.52 -0.18
CA SER A 521 -20.55 -24.28 0.91
C SER A 521 -19.92 -25.65 1.16
N PHE A 522 -19.43 -26.31 0.11
CA PHE A 522 -18.70 -27.56 0.22
C PHE A 522 -17.35 -27.37 0.94
N LEU A 523 -16.64 -26.29 0.62
CA LEU A 523 -15.36 -25.96 1.22
C LEU A 523 -15.51 -25.58 2.69
N ASP A 524 -16.52 -24.76 3.02
CA ASP A 524 -16.82 -24.40 4.41
C ASP A 524 -17.13 -25.65 5.25
N ALA A 525 -17.89 -26.59 4.70
CA ALA A 525 -18.18 -27.87 5.35
C ALA A 525 -16.92 -28.75 5.51
N ALA A 526 -16.06 -28.82 4.50
CA ALA A 526 -14.82 -29.58 4.55
C ALA A 526 -13.82 -29.00 5.57
N VAL A 527 -13.70 -27.67 5.64
CA VAL A 527 -12.87 -26.98 6.64
C VAL A 527 -13.40 -27.24 8.04
N ALA A 528 -14.71 -27.08 8.27
CA ALA A 528 -15.34 -27.36 9.56
C ALA A 528 -15.15 -28.82 10.01
N ALA A 529 -15.27 -29.77 9.07
CA ALA A 529 -15.04 -31.19 9.36
C ALA A 529 -13.58 -31.49 9.76
N SER A 530 -12.62 -30.70 9.27
CA SER A 530 -11.20 -30.89 9.56
C SER A 530 -10.76 -30.38 10.94
N GLU A 531 -11.51 -29.46 11.56
CA GLU A 531 -11.14 -28.87 12.87
C GLU A 531 -11.04 -29.93 13.99
N VAL A 532 -11.75 -31.05 13.84
CA VAL A 532 -11.73 -32.19 14.77
C VAL A 532 -10.31 -32.73 14.99
N TYR A 533 -9.40 -32.59 14.02
CA TYR A 533 -8.04 -33.13 14.12
C TYR A 533 -7.15 -32.40 15.14
N TRP A 534 -7.45 -31.14 15.46
CA TRP A 534 -6.69 -30.29 16.39
C TRP A 534 -7.35 -30.20 17.76
N THR A 535 -7.79 -31.35 18.29
CA THR A 535 -8.42 -31.47 19.61
C THR A 535 -7.61 -32.41 20.52
N GLY A 536 -7.87 -32.35 21.83
CA GLY A 536 -7.20 -33.20 22.83
C GLY A 536 -5.69 -32.96 22.91
N GLU A 537 -4.90 -34.03 22.79
CA GLU A 537 -3.42 -33.97 22.82
C GLU A 537 -2.81 -33.12 21.71
N ARG A 538 -3.58 -32.78 20.66
CA ARG A 538 -3.16 -31.94 19.54
C ARG A 538 -3.77 -30.53 19.57
N ALA A 539 -4.40 -30.14 20.67
CA ALA A 539 -4.96 -28.81 20.83
C ALA A 539 -3.87 -27.71 20.85
N GLU A 540 -2.69 -28.04 21.38
CA GLU A 540 -1.50 -27.19 21.32
C GLU A 540 -0.68 -27.54 20.07
N CYS A 541 -0.89 -26.78 18.99
CA CYS A 541 -0.30 -27.12 17.69
C CYS A 541 0.18 -25.90 16.89
N TRP A 542 1.30 -26.08 16.18
CA TRP A 542 1.68 -25.29 15.03
C TRP A 542 1.07 -25.91 13.77
N ASP A 543 0.00 -25.32 13.26
CA ASP A 543 -0.73 -25.76 12.08
C ASP A 543 -0.15 -25.09 10.82
N LEU A 544 0.37 -25.89 9.90
CA LEU A 544 0.81 -25.44 8.58
C LEU A 544 -0.41 -25.22 7.70
N HIS A 545 -0.93 -23.99 7.73
CA HIS A 545 -2.17 -23.61 7.08
C HIS A 545 -2.04 -23.58 5.55
N VAL A 546 -0.96 -23.01 5.02
CA VAL A 546 -0.66 -22.98 3.57
C VAL A 546 0.84 -23.05 3.34
N CYS A 547 1.29 -23.86 2.38
CA CYS A 547 2.70 -23.93 1.97
C CYS A 547 2.81 -23.99 0.44
N GLY A 548 3.42 -22.97 -0.17
CA GLY A 548 3.56 -22.87 -1.62
C GLY A 548 4.98 -22.51 -2.03
N VAL A 549 5.49 -23.17 -3.07
CA VAL A 549 6.82 -22.94 -3.64
C VAL A 549 6.66 -22.66 -5.12
N ASP A 550 7.34 -21.62 -5.61
CA ASP A 550 7.31 -21.27 -7.03
C ASP A 550 7.75 -22.49 -7.87
N PRO A 551 7.01 -22.86 -8.93
CA PRO A 551 7.30 -24.04 -9.76
C PRO A 551 8.76 -24.16 -10.21
N GLU A 552 9.44 -23.03 -10.50
CA GLU A 552 10.85 -23.02 -10.93
C GLU A 552 11.84 -23.41 -9.82
N TYR A 553 11.39 -23.37 -8.56
CA TYR A 553 12.19 -23.62 -7.37
C TYR A 553 11.76 -24.89 -6.61
N GLN A 554 10.79 -25.63 -7.15
CA GLN A 554 10.41 -26.94 -6.64
C GLN A 554 11.55 -27.97 -6.83
N GLY A 555 11.58 -29.00 -5.98
CA GLY A 555 12.66 -30.00 -5.97
C GLY A 555 14.01 -29.52 -5.45
N LYS A 556 14.18 -28.22 -5.15
CA LYS A 556 15.44 -27.62 -4.65
C LYS A 556 15.53 -27.52 -3.13
N GLY A 557 14.64 -28.19 -2.40
CA GLY A 557 14.61 -28.20 -0.93
C GLY A 557 13.91 -27.01 -0.26
N VAL A 558 13.44 -26.02 -1.03
CA VAL A 558 12.76 -24.80 -0.52
C VAL A 558 11.55 -25.14 0.36
N GLY A 559 10.64 -26.00 -0.14
CA GLY A 559 9.44 -26.40 0.61
C GLY A 559 9.77 -27.11 1.91
N ARG A 560 10.82 -27.95 1.91
CA ARG A 560 11.27 -28.65 3.13
C ARG A 560 11.73 -27.66 4.19
N MET A 561 12.48 -26.62 3.82
CA MET A 561 12.90 -25.59 4.78
C MET A 561 11.72 -24.85 5.42
N LEU A 562 10.67 -24.57 4.64
CA LEU A 562 9.44 -23.94 5.14
C LEU A 562 8.69 -24.85 6.11
N ALA A 563 8.58 -26.15 5.79
CA ALA A 563 7.90 -27.14 6.62
C ALA A 563 8.68 -27.46 7.92
N GLU A 564 10.00 -27.60 7.84
CA GLU A 564 10.85 -27.86 9.00
C GLU A 564 10.86 -26.72 10.02
N TRP A 565 10.53 -25.49 9.62
CA TRP A 565 10.52 -24.35 10.53
C TRP A 565 9.51 -24.54 11.66
N GLY A 566 8.26 -24.88 11.34
CA GLY A 566 7.23 -25.05 12.37
C GLY A 566 7.42 -26.30 13.22
N VAL A 567 8.02 -27.36 12.66
CA VAL A 567 8.45 -28.54 13.43
C VAL A 567 9.48 -28.13 14.49
N LYS A 568 10.50 -27.35 14.11
CA LYS A 568 11.51 -26.83 15.05
C LYS A 568 10.92 -25.86 16.07
N GLU A 569 9.91 -25.08 15.72
CA GLU A 569 9.23 -24.20 16.68
C GLU A 569 8.38 -25.00 17.67
N ALA A 570 7.69 -26.06 17.24
CA ALA A 570 6.97 -26.96 18.13
C ALA A 570 7.93 -27.67 19.11
N GLU A 571 9.06 -28.19 18.63
CA GLU A 571 10.09 -28.82 19.47
C GLU A 571 10.64 -27.88 20.55
N LYS A 572 10.85 -26.59 20.20
CA LYS A 572 11.31 -25.57 21.17
C LYS A 572 10.30 -25.29 22.27
N GLU A 573 9.00 -25.45 21.99
CA GLU A 573 7.94 -25.20 22.97
C GLU A 573 7.69 -26.38 23.93
N GLY A 574 8.33 -27.54 23.67
CA GLY A 574 8.33 -28.73 24.51
C GLY A 574 7.36 -29.83 24.06
N SER A 575 7.40 -30.96 24.77
CA SER A 575 6.71 -32.21 24.42
C SER A 575 5.17 -32.16 24.41
N GLY A 576 4.58 -31.05 24.86
CA GLY A 576 3.13 -30.82 24.82
C GLY A 576 2.68 -30.00 23.62
N THR A 577 3.53 -29.76 22.63
CA THR A 577 3.20 -28.97 21.43
C THR A 577 3.66 -29.72 20.19
N CYS A 578 2.73 -29.96 19.26
CA CYS A 578 3.00 -30.66 18.01
C CYS A 578 2.98 -29.70 16.81
N ALA A 579 3.50 -30.11 15.66
CA ALA A 579 3.23 -29.45 14.39
C ALA A 579 2.31 -30.34 13.53
N GLY A 580 1.33 -29.72 12.86
CA GLY A 580 0.32 -30.41 12.04
C GLY A 580 0.19 -29.81 10.65
N VAL A 581 -0.30 -30.60 9.69
CA VAL A 581 -0.60 -30.14 8.33
C VAL A 581 -1.74 -30.95 7.73
N LEU A 582 -2.67 -30.29 7.04
CA LEU A 582 -3.58 -30.95 6.11
C LEU A 582 -2.97 -30.98 4.72
N CYS A 583 -2.93 -32.17 4.12
CA CYS A 583 -2.42 -32.31 2.76
C CYS A 583 -3.15 -33.40 1.98
N GLY A 584 -3.06 -33.35 0.65
CA GLY A 584 -3.47 -34.47 -0.19
C GLY A 584 -2.47 -35.63 -0.12
N GLU A 585 -2.92 -36.84 -0.42
CA GLU A 585 -2.10 -38.07 -0.35
C GLU A 585 -0.79 -37.96 -1.17
N LYS A 586 -0.82 -37.24 -2.31
CA LYS A 586 0.36 -36.98 -3.16
C LYS A 586 1.51 -36.29 -2.40
N ASN A 587 1.20 -35.46 -1.41
CA ASN A 587 2.18 -34.68 -0.64
C ASN A 587 2.61 -35.37 0.67
N ARG A 588 2.07 -36.55 0.98
CA ARG A 588 2.39 -37.32 2.19
C ARG A 588 3.89 -37.58 2.35
N GLY A 589 4.52 -38.09 1.29
CA GLY A 589 5.95 -38.41 1.32
C GLY A 589 6.85 -37.18 1.47
N PHE A 590 6.37 -36.00 1.04
CA PHE A 590 7.08 -34.74 1.22
C PHE A 590 7.05 -34.29 2.68
N TYR A 591 5.87 -34.26 3.31
CA TYR A 591 5.73 -33.87 4.72
C TYR A 591 6.35 -34.89 5.67
N GLY A 592 6.29 -36.18 5.35
CA GLY A 592 7.01 -37.21 6.12
C GLY A 592 8.51 -36.97 6.22
N LYS A 593 9.15 -36.47 5.15
CA LYS A 593 10.58 -36.10 5.16
C LYS A 593 10.89 -34.84 5.97
N ALA A 594 9.88 -34.03 6.28
CA ALA A 594 10.02 -32.83 7.11
C ALA A 594 9.72 -33.10 8.60
N GLY A 595 9.30 -34.31 8.97
CA GLY A 595 9.05 -34.72 10.36
C GLY A 595 7.60 -35.08 10.71
N PHE A 596 6.67 -34.96 9.75
CA PHE A 596 5.25 -35.26 9.97
C PHE A 596 4.96 -36.75 9.72
N VAL A 597 5.09 -37.57 10.76
CA VAL A 597 5.05 -39.03 10.66
C VAL A 597 3.78 -39.67 11.21
N VAL A 598 3.01 -38.94 12.04
CA VAL A 598 1.78 -39.44 12.66
C VAL A 598 0.60 -39.05 11.79
N GLN A 599 -0.15 -40.02 11.25
CA GLN A 599 -1.34 -39.75 10.45
C GLN A 599 -2.60 -39.82 11.32
N VAL A 600 -3.48 -38.84 11.15
CA VAL A 600 -4.80 -38.80 11.77
C VAL A 600 -5.83 -38.49 10.68
N GLY A 601 -6.86 -39.33 10.54
CA GLY A 601 -7.87 -39.17 9.49
C GLY A 601 -7.43 -39.65 8.10
N GLY A 602 -8.42 -39.84 7.22
CA GLY A 602 -8.27 -40.42 5.88
C GLY A 602 -8.00 -41.93 5.91
N LYS A 603 -8.95 -42.76 5.45
CA LYS A 603 -8.64 -44.16 5.13
C LYS A 603 -7.73 -44.21 3.91
N GLN A 604 -6.73 -45.09 3.96
CA GLN A 604 -5.80 -45.30 2.86
C GLN A 604 -6.59 -45.71 1.59
N GLY A 605 -6.61 -44.85 0.57
CA GLY A 605 -7.28 -45.11 -0.71
C GLY A 605 -8.65 -44.46 -0.94
N GLU A 606 -9.22 -43.70 0.01
CA GLU A 606 -10.56 -43.09 -0.14
C GLU A 606 -10.57 -41.64 -0.70
N GLY A 607 -9.45 -41.11 -1.18
CA GLY A 607 -9.42 -39.84 -1.92
C GLY A 607 -9.72 -38.56 -1.12
N GLY A 608 -9.81 -38.63 0.22
CA GLY A 608 -9.94 -37.47 1.11
C GLY A 608 -8.60 -36.90 1.58
N GLY A 609 -8.60 -35.63 2.03
CA GLY A 609 -7.43 -35.00 2.64
C GLY A 609 -6.96 -35.74 3.91
N ILE A 610 -5.65 -35.82 4.11
CA ILE A 610 -5.02 -36.45 5.27
C ILE A 610 -4.44 -35.39 6.21
N ALA A 611 -4.58 -35.59 7.52
CA ALA A 611 -3.89 -34.78 8.52
C ALA A 611 -2.63 -35.52 9.00
N LEU A 612 -1.49 -34.84 8.94
CA LEU A 612 -0.21 -35.37 9.42
C LEU A 612 0.30 -34.51 10.56
N PHE A 613 0.88 -35.15 11.58
CA PHE A 613 1.41 -34.53 12.79
C PHE A 613 2.83 -35.02 13.09
N THR A 614 3.57 -34.23 13.85
CA THR A 614 4.80 -34.67 14.52
C THR A 614 4.49 -35.66 15.64
N LYS A 615 5.52 -36.39 16.08
CA LYS A 615 5.41 -37.27 17.25
C LYS A 615 5.20 -36.50 18.54
#